data_AF-A0A0R2M0W4-F1
#
_entry.id   AF-A0A0R2M0W4-F1
#
_cell.length_a   1.000
_cell.length_b   1.000
_cell.length_c   1.000
_cell.angle_alpha   90.00
_cell.angle_beta   90.00
_cell.angle_gamma   90.00
#
_symmetry.space_group_name_H-M   'P 1'
#
loop_
_entity.id
_entity.type
_entity.pdbx_description
1 polymer ?
#
loop_
_entity_poly.entity_id
_entity_poly.type
_entity_poly.pdbx_seq_one_letter_code
_entity_poly.pdbx_strand_id
1 'polypeptide(L)'
;MFNKAIKITAFMALLLGVSLSSPITAHAQSGYKITSTQDVTPEAYHVADNIKSSYSWDKTHTKKMTLLNQLGAVSLYVTQKVTMSHNGQETTYYHVADTYGWDKGYVPTNSLIKGANPTDDEHVYQPEPQSPWTGTATVSVESVTPKAFPKLNKQLGKARYYQTTKKLKIKVPFTPYLGMGVVKVSVSLPAGTVVDAYRYSNQMCINGTTLDQKILNPGYSQGLWAQTDGISYAKAKFFKRVSHPAYLPKSISHGDLYLGGLSAIRHSYSTLTKQSVQITSNGYVEVHQNQPWGRPIEYTGKPKTSVKIKRTRIKGHTRYLYLAKPLTGFKTTTVRYHGKHQYRLAFVNQQKTYTVTIPSDDDKLPMSCYGVMSFGGKTFFTSYGKVFYDD
;
A
#
# COMPACT_ATOMS: atom_id res chain seq x y z
N MET A 1 37.37 18.63 -66.02
CA MET A 1 38.79 18.54 -65.63
C MET A 1 38.94 18.99 -64.18
N PHE A 2 39.47 18.09 -63.37
CA PHE A 2 40.13 18.19 -62.06
C PHE A 2 40.20 19.54 -61.26
N ASN A 3 39.68 19.46 -60.03
CA ASN A 3 40.35 19.66 -58.72
C ASN A 3 40.54 21.05 -58.07
N LYS A 4 39.89 21.22 -56.88
CA LYS A 4 40.45 21.43 -55.50
C LYS A 4 39.44 22.26 -54.67
N ALA A 5 38.69 21.67 -53.73
CA ALA A 5 39.09 21.34 -52.35
C ALA A 5 39.52 22.55 -51.51
N ILE A 6 38.60 23.12 -50.72
CA ILE A 6 38.90 23.91 -49.53
C ILE A 6 38.23 23.23 -48.34
N LYS A 7 39.06 22.78 -47.40
CA LYS A 7 38.67 22.18 -46.12
C LYS A 7 38.20 23.30 -45.19
N ILE A 8 36.97 23.21 -44.69
CA ILE A 8 36.52 23.98 -43.52
C ILE A 8 36.48 23.00 -42.34
N THR A 9 37.48 23.10 -41.48
CA THR A 9 37.53 22.46 -40.17
C THR A 9 37.07 23.49 -39.15
N ALA A 10 35.82 23.37 -38.68
CA ALA A 10 35.33 24.14 -37.54
C ALA A 10 35.30 23.22 -36.31
N PHE A 11 36.09 23.59 -35.33
CA PHE A 11 36.25 22.97 -34.02
C PHE A 11 34.89 22.89 -33.28
N MET A 12 34.39 21.68 -33.03
CA MET A 12 33.36 21.45 -32.02
C MET A 12 34.02 21.43 -30.64
N ALA A 13 33.81 22.48 -29.85
CA ALA A 13 34.15 22.50 -28.44
C ALA A 13 33.24 21.52 -27.70
N LEU A 14 33.80 20.37 -27.32
CA LEU A 14 33.17 19.34 -26.51
C LEU A 14 33.07 19.84 -25.06
N LEU A 15 31.98 20.52 -24.70
CA LEU A 15 31.61 20.74 -23.30
C LEU A 15 31.08 19.41 -22.74
N LEU A 16 31.97 18.66 -22.10
CA LEU A 16 31.65 17.52 -21.24
C LEU A 16 30.91 18.03 -19.99
N GLY A 17 29.62 18.29 -20.15
CA GLY A 17 28.68 18.34 -19.03
C GLY A 17 28.50 16.94 -18.50
N VAL A 18 29.25 16.57 -17.47
CA VAL A 18 28.97 15.37 -16.67
C VAL A 18 27.69 15.64 -15.89
N SER A 19 26.54 15.42 -16.54
CA SER A 19 25.28 15.27 -15.84
C SER A 19 25.39 13.99 -15.01
N LEU A 20 25.56 14.14 -13.70
CA LEU A 20 25.33 13.08 -12.72
C LEU A 20 23.85 12.68 -12.79
N SER A 21 23.50 11.86 -13.77
CA SER A 21 22.24 11.15 -13.81
C SER A 21 22.22 10.25 -12.58
N SER A 22 21.43 10.65 -11.59
CA SER A 22 21.10 9.77 -10.48
C SER A 22 20.56 8.48 -11.09
N PRO A 23 21.01 7.29 -10.64
CA PRO A 23 20.51 6.04 -11.19
C PRO A 23 19.01 6.00 -10.92
N ILE A 24 18.23 6.16 -12.00
CA ILE A 24 16.82 5.81 -12.01
C ILE A 24 16.84 4.32 -11.70
N THR A 25 16.37 3.94 -10.52
CA THR A 25 16.10 2.54 -10.22
C THR A 25 15.12 2.06 -11.29
N ALA A 26 15.62 1.30 -12.26
CA ALA A 26 14.81 0.59 -13.23
C ALA A 26 13.85 -0.28 -12.43
N HIS A 27 12.58 0.13 -12.37
CA HIS A 27 11.52 -0.80 -12.07
C HIS A 27 11.61 -1.86 -13.19
N ALA A 28 11.66 -3.14 -12.84
CA ALA A 28 11.58 -4.19 -13.85
C ALA A 28 10.30 -3.92 -14.65
N GLN A 29 10.46 -3.40 -15.87
CA GLN A 29 9.37 -3.20 -16.80
C GLN A 29 8.77 -4.58 -17.02
N SER A 30 7.46 -4.71 -16.93
CA SER A 30 6.83 -6.00 -17.16
C SER A 30 7.29 -6.56 -18.51
N GLY A 31 7.61 -7.85 -18.54
CA GLY A 31 7.86 -8.54 -19.80
C GLY A 31 6.61 -8.67 -20.67
N TYR A 32 5.42 -8.39 -20.13
CA TYR A 32 4.15 -8.46 -20.84
C TYR A 32 3.96 -7.24 -21.73
N LYS A 33 3.56 -7.48 -22.98
CA LYS A 33 3.20 -6.46 -23.95
C LYS A 33 1.91 -6.86 -24.66
N ILE A 34 0.97 -5.93 -24.78
CA ILE A 34 -0.20 -6.12 -25.64
C ILE A 34 0.27 -6.03 -27.09
N THR A 35 0.07 -7.10 -27.87
CA THR A 35 0.43 -7.17 -29.30
C THR A 35 -0.77 -6.98 -30.21
N SER A 36 -1.98 -7.23 -29.71
CA SER A 36 -3.22 -7.01 -30.44
C SER A 36 -4.38 -6.71 -29.48
N THR A 37 -5.27 -5.83 -29.90
CA THR A 37 -6.53 -5.49 -29.22
C THR A 37 -7.65 -5.47 -30.23
N GLN A 38 -8.76 -6.12 -29.89
CA GLN A 38 -9.99 -6.13 -30.65
C GLN A 38 -11.13 -5.77 -29.70
N ASP A 39 -11.81 -4.65 -29.96
CA ASP A 39 -13.05 -4.31 -29.28
C ASP A 39 -14.16 -5.28 -29.70
N VAL A 40 -15.03 -5.63 -28.75
CA VAL A 40 -16.17 -6.51 -29.00
C VAL A 40 -17.44 -5.91 -28.41
N THR A 41 -18.59 -6.30 -28.95
CA THR A 41 -19.87 -6.01 -28.30
C THR A 41 -19.87 -6.64 -26.91
N PRO A 42 -20.14 -5.87 -25.83
CA PRO A 42 -20.14 -6.40 -24.48
C PRO A 42 -21.07 -7.61 -24.34
N GLU A 43 -20.51 -8.71 -23.87
CA GLU A 43 -21.24 -9.97 -23.71
C GLU A 43 -20.93 -10.58 -22.34
N ALA A 44 -21.94 -11.20 -21.74
CA ALA A 44 -21.83 -11.80 -20.41
C ALA A 44 -21.04 -13.11 -20.46
N TYR A 45 -20.17 -13.27 -19.47
CA TYR A 45 -19.38 -14.46 -19.19
C TYR A 45 -19.41 -14.72 -17.69
N HIS A 46 -19.16 -15.95 -17.28
CA HIS A 46 -18.94 -16.30 -15.88
C HIS A 46 -17.67 -17.14 -15.71
N VAL A 47 -17.19 -17.23 -14.48
CA VAL A 47 -15.99 -17.98 -14.15
C VAL A 47 -16.29 -19.47 -14.25
N ALA A 48 -15.39 -20.25 -14.86
CA ALA A 48 -15.59 -21.70 -14.93
C ALA A 48 -15.46 -22.36 -13.55
N ASP A 49 -16.45 -23.19 -13.18
CA ASP A 49 -16.58 -23.81 -11.85
C ASP A 49 -15.39 -24.69 -11.44
N ASN A 50 -14.59 -25.18 -12.40
CA ASN A 50 -13.48 -26.10 -12.18
C ASN A 50 -12.13 -25.43 -11.88
N ILE A 51 -12.05 -24.09 -11.81
CA ILE A 51 -10.78 -23.39 -11.65
C ILE A 51 -10.46 -23.13 -10.17
N LYS A 52 -9.48 -23.89 -9.64
CA LYS A 52 -9.04 -23.80 -8.23
C LYS A 52 -8.67 -22.38 -7.78
N SER A 53 -8.14 -21.53 -8.66
CA SER A 53 -7.82 -20.11 -8.39
C SER A 53 -7.58 -19.38 -9.71
N SER A 54 -8.55 -18.60 -10.18
CA SER A 54 -8.36 -17.70 -11.33
C SER A 54 -8.31 -16.24 -10.87
N TYR A 55 -7.42 -15.47 -11.47
CA TYR A 55 -7.28 -14.03 -11.20
C TYR A 55 -7.44 -13.26 -12.49
N SER A 56 -8.03 -12.07 -12.38
CA SER A 56 -7.79 -11.03 -13.37
C SER A 56 -6.51 -10.27 -13.02
N TRP A 57 -5.86 -9.74 -14.05
CA TRP A 57 -4.58 -9.05 -13.97
C TRP A 57 -4.67 -7.64 -14.52
N ASP A 58 -3.77 -6.77 -14.10
CA ASP A 58 -3.58 -5.50 -14.81
C ASP A 58 -2.90 -5.74 -16.16
N LYS A 59 -2.90 -4.72 -17.04
CA LYS A 59 -2.27 -4.82 -18.37
C LYS A 59 -0.78 -5.18 -18.35
N THR A 60 -0.11 -4.95 -17.21
CA THR A 60 1.31 -5.27 -17.04
C THR A 60 1.52 -6.61 -16.34
N HIS A 61 0.49 -7.33 -15.94
CA HIS A 61 0.62 -8.61 -15.24
C HIS A 61 1.48 -8.54 -13.96
N THR A 62 1.56 -7.36 -13.34
CA THR A 62 2.29 -7.14 -12.08
C THR A 62 1.35 -7.06 -10.88
N LYS A 63 0.06 -6.85 -11.13
CA LYS A 63 -1.00 -6.71 -10.12
C LYS A 63 -2.10 -7.73 -10.39
N LYS A 64 -2.47 -8.51 -9.37
CA LYS A 64 -3.73 -9.25 -9.37
C LYS A 64 -4.85 -8.28 -9.03
N MET A 65 -5.81 -8.13 -9.93
CA MET A 65 -6.91 -7.18 -9.79
C MET A 65 -8.03 -7.76 -8.95
N THR A 66 -8.42 -9.00 -9.26
CA THR A 66 -9.54 -9.70 -8.61
C THR A 66 -9.26 -11.18 -8.48
N LEU A 67 -9.77 -11.83 -7.43
CA LEU A 67 -9.80 -13.28 -7.29
C LEU A 67 -11.17 -13.78 -7.77
N LEU A 68 -11.22 -14.28 -8.99
CA LEU A 68 -12.46 -14.50 -9.74
C LEU A 68 -13.36 -15.55 -9.09
N ASN A 69 -12.79 -16.63 -8.55
CA ASN A 69 -13.56 -17.69 -7.89
C ASN A 69 -14.10 -17.31 -6.49
N GLN A 70 -13.81 -16.10 -6.00
CA GLN A 70 -14.40 -15.55 -4.77
C GLN A 70 -15.36 -14.40 -5.04
N LEU A 71 -15.65 -14.09 -6.31
CA LEU A 71 -16.61 -13.05 -6.66
C LEU A 71 -18.07 -13.44 -6.39
N GLY A 72 -18.34 -14.72 -6.13
CA GLY A 72 -19.69 -15.25 -6.01
C GLY A 72 -20.34 -15.44 -7.38
N ALA A 73 -21.67 -15.51 -7.38
CA ALA A 73 -22.51 -15.61 -8.57
C ALA A 73 -22.56 -14.27 -9.30
N VAL A 74 -21.53 -13.95 -10.09
CA VAL A 74 -21.51 -12.72 -10.88
C VAL A 74 -21.21 -13.01 -12.35
N SER A 75 -21.88 -12.25 -13.20
CA SER A 75 -21.58 -12.13 -14.62
C SER A 75 -20.52 -11.03 -14.82
N LEU A 76 -19.54 -11.31 -15.68
CA LEU A 76 -18.52 -10.39 -16.13
C LEU A 76 -18.78 -10.07 -17.59
N TYR A 77 -18.61 -8.81 -17.99
CA TYR A 77 -18.80 -8.37 -19.36
C TYR A 77 -17.46 -8.27 -20.07
N VAL A 78 -17.30 -9.07 -21.13
CA VAL A 78 -16.12 -9.01 -21.99
C VAL A 78 -16.27 -7.82 -22.94
N THR A 79 -15.35 -6.87 -22.86
CA THR A 79 -15.37 -5.64 -23.67
C THR A 79 -14.30 -5.62 -24.75
N GLN A 80 -13.21 -6.36 -24.55
CA GLN A 80 -12.15 -6.51 -25.53
C GLN A 80 -11.55 -7.92 -25.50
N LYS A 81 -11.07 -8.37 -26.66
CA LYS A 81 -10.17 -9.51 -26.80
C LYS A 81 -8.76 -8.99 -27.06
N VAL A 82 -7.80 -9.43 -26.27
CA VAL A 82 -6.43 -8.89 -26.25
C VAL A 82 -5.42 -10.01 -26.33
N THR A 83 -4.43 -9.90 -27.21
CA THR A 83 -3.27 -10.81 -27.21
C THR A 83 -2.12 -10.15 -26.46
N MET A 84 -1.58 -10.84 -25.47
CA MET A 84 -0.40 -10.40 -24.73
C MET A 84 0.77 -11.35 -25.00
N SER A 85 1.93 -10.77 -25.32
CA SER A 85 3.20 -11.48 -25.47
C SER A 85 4.04 -11.35 -24.20
N HIS A 86 4.60 -12.47 -23.72
CA HIS A 86 5.56 -12.51 -22.62
C HIS A 86 6.59 -13.62 -22.90
N ASN A 87 7.89 -13.27 -22.85
CA ASN A 87 8.99 -14.18 -23.17
C ASN A 87 8.83 -14.91 -24.52
N GLY A 88 8.29 -14.21 -25.53
CA GLY A 88 8.05 -14.75 -26.88
C GLY A 88 6.82 -15.65 -27.00
N GLN A 89 6.08 -15.91 -25.92
CA GLN A 89 4.82 -16.64 -25.95
C GLN A 89 3.65 -15.67 -25.99
N GLU A 90 2.66 -15.95 -26.83
CA GLU A 90 1.42 -15.18 -26.92
C GLU A 90 0.27 -15.92 -26.24
N THR A 91 -0.51 -15.21 -25.44
CA THR A 91 -1.73 -15.70 -24.81
C THR A 91 -2.85 -14.71 -25.07
N THR A 92 -4.04 -15.22 -25.41
CA THR A 92 -5.24 -14.40 -25.55
C THR A 92 -5.92 -14.22 -24.19
N TYR A 93 -6.33 -12.99 -23.93
CA TYR A 93 -7.06 -12.54 -22.76
C TYR A 93 -8.37 -11.88 -23.18
N TYR A 94 -9.34 -11.89 -22.28
CA TYR A 94 -10.47 -11.00 -22.29
C TYR A 94 -10.20 -9.83 -21.32
N HIS A 95 -10.48 -8.61 -21.77
CA HIS A 95 -10.67 -7.48 -20.87
C HIS A 95 -12.10 -7.51 -20.35
N VAL A 96 -12.27 -7.50 -19.03
CA VAL A 96 -13.57 -7.68 -18.38
C VAL A 96 -13.94 -6.50 -17.48
N ALA A 97 -15.22 -6.18 -17.47
CA ALA A 97 -15.85 -5.24 -16.54
C ALA A 97 -16.99 -5.93 -15.77
N ASP A 98 -17.48 -5.32 -14.69
CA ASP A 98 -18.79 -5.72 -14.15
C ASP A 98 -19.93 -5.08 -14.95
N THR A 99 -21.17 -5.42 -14.56
CA THR A 99 -22.41 -4.86 -15.11
C THR A 99 -22.43 -3.34 -15.16
N TYR A 100 -21.75 -2.66 -14.24
CA TYR A 100 -21.72 -1.20 -14.16
C TYR A 100 -20.49 -0.60 -14.86
N GLY A 101 -19.80 -1.36 -15.71
CA GLY A 101 -18.67 -0.86 -16.48
C GLY A 101 -17.38 -0.68 -15.66
N TRP A 102 -17.32 -1.14 -14.40
CA TRP A 102 -16.08 -1.05 -13.64
C TRP A 102 -15.06 -2.06 -14.12
N ASP A 103 -13.89 -1.56 -14.54
CA ASP A 103 -12.74 -2.37 -14.94
C ASP A 103 -12.40 -3.43 -13.88
N LYS A 104 -12.37 -4.70 -14.32
CA LYS A 104 -11.92 -5.84 -13.53
C LYS A 104 -10.58 -6.40 -14.02
N GLY A 105 -10.02 -5.89 -15.10
CA GLY A 105 -8.72 -6.28 -15.67
C GLY A 105 -8.80 -7.34 -16.77
N TYR A 106 -7.71 -8.07 -16.94
CA TYR A 106 -7.51 -9.03 -18.02
C TYR A 106 -7.52 -10.46 -17.50
N VAL A 107 -8.27 -11.34 -18.15
CA VAL A 107 -8.48 -12.74 -17.75
C VAL A 107 -8.14 -13.65 -18.95
N PRO A 108 -7.34 -14.72 -18.78
CA PRO A 108 -7.12 -15.68 -19.85
C PRO A 108 -8.45 -16.24 -20.37
N THR A 109 -8.61 -16.35 -21.69
CA THR A 109 -9.92 -16.70 -22.28
C THR A 109 -10.46 -18.05 -21.80
N ASN A 110 -9.57 -19.01 -21.51
CA ASN A 110 -9.93 -20.33 -20.98
C ASN A 110 -10.43 -20.31 -19.53
N SER A 111 -10.42 -19.16 -18.86
CA SER A 111 -10.92 -19.02 -17.48
C SER A 111 -12.39 -18.63 -17.40
N LEU A 112 -13.01 -18.29 -18.53
CA LEU A 112 -14.39 -17.83 -18.60
C LEU A 112 -15.22 -18.73 -19.51
N ILE A 113 -16.48 -18.94 -19.11
CA ILE A 113 -17.51 -19.60 -19.89
C ILE A 113 -18.45 -18.51 -20.39
N LYS A 114 -18.79 -18.57 -21.68
CA LYS A 114 -19.71 -17.63 -22.31
C LYS A 114 -21.13 -17.82 -21.76
N GLY A 115 -21.83 -16.72 -21.51
CA GLY A 115 -23.17 -16.69 -20.95
C GLY A 115 -23.19 -16.09 -19.54
N ALA A 116 -24.34 -15.52 -19.17
CA ALA A 116 -24.58 -15.04 -17.81
C ALA A 116 -24.41 -16.17 -16.80
N ASN A 117 -24.02 -15.81 -15.58
CA ASN A 117 -24.00 -16.78 -14.49
C ASN A 117 -25.46 -17.20 -14.18
N PRO A 118 -25.79 -18.50 -14.13
CA PRO A 118 -27.16 -18.97 -13.88
C PRO A 118 -27.77 -18.55 -12.55
N THR A 119 -26.94 -18.08 -11.61
CA THR A 119 -27.34 -17.69 -10.26
C THR A 119 -27.23 -16.17 -10.02
N ASP A 120 -26.89 -15.42 -11.06
CA ASP A 120 -26.85 -13.96 -11.04
C ASP A 120 -28.16 -13.42 -11.63
N ASP A 121 -28.68 -12.34 -11.07
CA ASP A 121 -29.84 -11.67 -11.64
C ASP A 121 -29.41 -11.00 -12.95
N GLU A 122 -30.20 -11.19 -14.01
CA GLU A 122 -29.83 -10.66 -15.32
C GLU A 122 -29.87 -9.12 -15.31
N HIS A 123 -28.71 -8.50 -15.42
CA HIS A 123 -28.56 -7.05 -15.47
C HIS A 123 -27.96 -6.62 -16.80
N VAL A 124 -28.54 -5.62 -17.46
CA VAL A 124 -28.01 -5.06 -18.71
C VAL A 124 -26.68 -4.33 -18.43
N TYR A 125 -25.66 -4.61 -19.25
CA TYR A 125 -24.38 -3.92 -19.18
C TYR A 125 -24.51 -2.41 -19.37
N GLN A 126 -23.88 -1.66 -18.48
CA GLN A 126 -23.79 -0.20 -18.52
C GLN A 126 -22.33 0.19 -18.78
N PRO A 127 -22.01 0.81 -19.93
CA PRO A 127 -20.63 1.05 -20.36
C PRO A 127 -19.89 2.13 -19.57
N GLU A 128 -20.60 2.97 -18.82
CA GLU A 128 -19.98 3.99 -17.98
C GLU A 128 -20.06 3.63 -16.50
N PRO A 129 -18.93 3.41 -15.83
CA PRO A 129 -18.92 3.39 -14.37
C PRO A 129 -19.30 4.79 -13.89
N GLN A 130 -20.49 4.91 -13.32
CA GLN A 130 -20.80 6.03 -12.44
C GLN A 130 -19.89 5.91 -11.22
N SER A 131 -18.71 6.53 -11.28
CA SER A 131 -17.88 6.65 -10.10
C SER A 131 -18.56 7.61 -9.13
N PRO A 132 -19.00 7.16 -7.94
CA PRO A 132 -19.49 8.10 -6.93
C PRO A 132 -18.34 8.97 -6.37
N TRP A 133 -17.09 8.67 -6.72
CA TRP A 133 -15.88 9.31 -6.19
C TRP A 133 -15.19 10.22 -7.22
N THR A 134 -15.95 11.00 -7.99
CA THR A 134 -15.40 12.12 -8.78
C THR A 134 -15.31 13.43 -7.98
N GLY A 135 -15.70 13.41 -6.71
CA GLY A 135 -15.76 14.60 -5.88
C GLY A 135 -14.41 15.03 -5.31
N THR A 136 -14.13 16.33 -5.36
CA THR A 136 -13.22 17.06 -4.45
C THR A 136 -13.75 17.10 -3.01
N ALA A 137 -14.46 16.06 -2.57
CA ALA A 137 -15.18 16.02 -1.32
C ALA A 137 -14.18 16.20 -0.18
N THR A 138 -14.43 17.21 0.64
CA THR A 138 -13.64 17.48 1.84
C THR A 138 -14.41 17.08 3.08
N VAL A 139 -13.71 16.56 4.08
CA VAL A 139 -14.26 16.31 5.40
C VAL A 139 -14.05 17.51 6.32
N SER A 140 -14.94 17.66 7.32
CA SER A 140 -14.75 18.64 8.38
C SER A 140 -13.55 18.26 9.23
N VAL A 141 -12.72 19.26 9.57
CA VAL A 141 -11.51 19.06 10.37
C VAL A 141 -11.40 20.12 11.44
N GLU A 142 -11.31 19.67 12.69
CA GLU A 142 -11.18 20.54 13.86
C GLU A 142 -9.82 20.37 14.53
N SER A 143 -9.24 21.47 15.01
CA SER A 143 -7.97 21.40 15.75
C SER A 143 -8.20 21.03 17.21
N VAL A 144 -7.41 20.09 17.72
CA VAL A 144 -7.44 19.69 19.13
C VAL A 144 -6.37 20.48 19.89
N THR A 145 -6.78 21.22 20.93
CA THR A 145 -5.85 22.00 21.74
C THR A 145 -4.94 21.09 22.58
N PRO A 146 -3.72 21.55 22.96
CA PRO A 146 -2.84 20.79 23.85
C PRO A 146 -3.48 20.42 25.20
N LYS A 147 -4.42 21.23 25.69
CA LYS A 147 -5.17 20.96 26.93
C LYS A 147 -6.24 19.88 26.73
N ALA A 148 -6.88 19.81 25.57
CA ALA A 148 -7.91 18.81 25.26
C ALA A 148 -7.33 17.44 24.88
N PHE A 149 -6.14 17.41 24.26
CA PHE A 149 -5.53 16.18 23.75
C PHE A 149 -5.34 15.06 24.78
N PRO A 150 -4.91 15.31 26.04
CA PRO A 150 -4.77 14.24 27.03
C PRO A 150 -6.07 13.49 27.34
N LYS A 151 -7.23 14.17 27.33
CA LYS A 151 -8.55 13.54 27.52
C LYS A 151 -8.88 12.65 26.32
N LEU A 152 -8.76 13.20 25.12
CA LEU A 152 -8.96 12.48 23.86
C LEU A 152 -8.07 11.23 23.77
N ASN A 153 -6.78 11.38 24.09
CA ASN A 153 -5.80 10.30 23.99
C ASN A 153 -6.08 9.12 24.95
N LYS A 154 -6.86 9.32 26.03
CA LYS A 154 -7.29 8.20 26.89
C LYS A 154 -8.32 7.31 26.17
N GLN A 155 -9.16 7.89 25.31
CA GLN A 155 -10.21 7.18 24.57
C GLN A 155 -9.68 6.41 23.36
N LEU A 156 -8.56 6.85 22.77
CA LEU A 156 -7.96 6.23 21.58
C LEU A 156 -7.35 4.82 21.83
N GLY A 157 -7.25 4.38 23.08
CA GLY A 157 -6.65 3.10 23.42
C GLY A 157 -5.12 3.06 23.28
N LYS A 158 -4.54 1.85 23.30
CA LYS A 158 -3.09 1.62 23.20
C LYS A 158 -2.81 0.39 22.34
N ALA A 159 -1.94 0.55 21.34
CA ALA A 159 -1.37 -0.58 20.61
C ALA A 159 -0.54 -1.46 21.54
N ARG A 160 -0.54 -2.77 21.29
CA ARG A 160 0.14 -3.77 22.12
C ARG A 160 1.15 -4.52 21.27
N TYR A 161 2.36 -4.66 21.81
CA TYR A 161 3.46 -5.27 21.07
C TYR A 161 3.95 -6.53 21.76
N TYR A 162 4.27 -7.51 20.94
CA TYR A 162 4.79 -8.80 21.35
C TYR A 162 6.00 -9.14 20.53
N GLN A 163 6.92 -9.92 21.11
CA GLN A 163 8.08 -10.44 20.43
C GLN A 163 7.97 -11.96 20.32
N THR A 164 8.23 -12.51 19.14
CA THR A 164 8.28 -13.95 18.93
C THR A 164 9.43 -14.57 19.75
N THR A 165 9.16 -15.66 20.46
CA THR A 165 10.17 -16.38 21.26
C THR A 165 10.91 -17.43 20.45
N LYS A 166 10.37 -17.83 19.30
CA LYS A 166 10.98 -18.76 18.35
C LYS A 166 10.54 -18.44 16.92
N LYS A 167 11.19 -19.07 15.94
CA LYS A 167 10.72 -19.02 14.55
C LYS A 167 9.37 -19.71 14.42
N LEU A 168 8.42 -19.09 13.71
CA LEU A 168 7.14 -19.72 13.37
C LEU A 168 6.66 -19.30 11.98
N LYS A 169 5.64 -19.99 11.46
CA LYS A 169 4.90 -19.60 10.26
C LYS A 169 3.51 -19.11 10.69
N ILE A 170 3.05 -18.05 10.04
CA ILE A 170 1.67 -17.55 10.17
C ILE A 170 1.05 -17.43 8.79
N LYS A 171 -0.28 -17.37 8.73
CA LYS A 171 -1.04 -17.11 7.50
C LYS A 171 -1.49 -15.65 7.53
N VAL A 172 -0.82 -14.82 6.74
CA VAL A 172 -1.17 -13.40 6.60
C VAL A 172 -2.22 -13.26 5.51
N PRO A 173 -3.33 -12.56 5.78
CA PRO A 173 -4.31 -12.25 4.75
C PRO A 173 -3.78 -11.18 3.79
N PHE A 174 -3.91 -11.49 2.51
CA PHE A 174 -3.67 -10.59 1.39
C PHE A 174 -4.95 -10.46 0.58
N THR A 175 -5.05 -9.41 -0.23
CA THR A 175 -6.17 -9.17 -1.14
C THR A 175 -5.67 -8.74 -2.52
N PRO A 176 -6.41 -9.06 -3.60
CA PRO A 176 -6.24 -8.41 -4.90
C PRO A 176 -6.47 -6.90 -4.84
N TYR A 177 -6.02 -6.17 -5.86
CA TYR A 177 -6.06 -4.70 -5.89
C TYR A 177 -7.46 -4.11 -5.75
N LEU A 178 -8.49 -4.75 -6.33
CA LEU A 178 -9.87 -4.27 -6.21
C LEU A 178 -10.51 -4.58 -4.85
N GLY A 179 -9.80 -5.29 -3.95
CA GLY A 179 -10.26 -5.61 -2.60
C GLY A 179 -11.24 -6.78 -2.52
N MET A 180 -11.52 -7.43 -3.64
CA MET A 180 -12.49 -8.53 -3.73
C MET A 180 -11.78 -9.87 -3.50
N GLY A 181 -12.00 -10.45 -2.32
CA GLY A 181 -11.46 -11.74 -1.90
C GLY A 181 -10.24 -11.65 -0.97
N VAL A 182 -9.96 -12.75 -0.28
CA VAL A 182 -8.87 -12.89 0.68
C VAL A 182 -8.03 -14.13 0.37
N VAL A 183 -6.72 -13.91 0.23
CA VAL A 183 -5.72 -14.95 0.02
C VAL A 183 -4.85 -15.06 1.26
N LYS A 184 -4.89 -16.21 1.94
CA LYS A 184 -4.08 -16.48 3.13
C LYS A 184 -2.69 -16.98 2.75
N VAL A 185 -1.70 -16.08 2.72
CA VAL A 185 -0.31 -16.39 2.35
C VAL A 185 0.50 -16.80 3.57
N SER A 186 1.25 -17.90 3.46
CA SER A 186 2.15 -18.32 4.54
C SER A 186 3.41 -17.47 4.56
N VAL A 187 3.70 -16.83 5.68
CA VAL A 187 4.96 -16.10 5.91
C VAL A 187 5.68 -16.65 7.13
N SER A 188 7.01 -16.49 7.18
CA SER A 188 7.81 -16.92 8.34
C SER A 188 8.19 -15.72 9.19
N LEU A 189 7.91 -15.81 10.49
CA LEU A 189 8.41 -14.87 11.50
C LEU A 189 9.67 -15.46 12.14
N PRO A 190 10.84 -14.83 11.99
CA PRO A 190 12.02 -15.18 12.78
C PRO A 190 11.77 -15.03 14.28
N ALA A 191 12.57 -15.70 15.11
CA ALA A 191 12.62 -15.41 16.55
C ALA A 191 13.07 -13.96 16.79
N GLY A 192 12.54 -13.31 17.82
CA GLY A 192 12.85 -11.91 18.12
C GLY A 192 12.10 -10.88 17.27
N THR A 193 11.20 -11.30 16.39
CA THR A 193 10.37 -10.39 15.58
C THR A 193 9.34 -9.72 16.49
N VAL A 194 9.35 -8.39 16.53
CA VAL A 194 8.31 -7.61 17.21
C VAL A 194 7.11 -7.48 16.28
N VAL A 195 5.91 -7.69 16.82
CA VAL A 195 4.65 -7.62 16.09
C VAL A 195 3.66 -6.76 16.87
N ASP A 196 2.82 -6.04 16.13
CA ASP A 196 1.60 -5.46 16.69
C ASP A 196 0.54 -6.56 16.79
N ALA A 197 0.09 -6.84 18.02
CA ALA A 197 -0.79 -7.96 18.29
C ALA A 197 -1.53 -7.81 19.61
N TYR A 198 -2.64 -8.54 19.75
CA TYR A 198 -3.33 -8.71 21.02
C TYR A 198 -3.60 -10.18 21.30
N ARG A 199 -3.65 -10.53 22.58
CA ARG A 199 -3.96 -11.89 23.03
C ARG A 199 -5.47 -12.05 23.18
N TYR A 200 -6.01 -13.10 22.57
CA TYR A 200 -7.38 -13.55 22.76
C TYR A 200 -7.36 -15.01 23.19
N SER A 201 -7.63 -15.27 24.48
CA SER A 201 -7.48 -16.59 25.09
C SER A 201 -6.07 -17.20 24.87
N ASN A 202 -5.97 -18.36 24.23
CA ASN A 202 -4.73 -19.07 23.90
C ASN A 202 -4.16 -18.68 22.51
N GLN A 203 -4.80 -17.74 21.81
CA GLN A 203 -4.38 -17.25 20.51
C GLN A 203 -3.76 -15.84 20.60
N MET A 204 -2.88 -15.58 19.66
CA MET A 204 -2.32 -14.26 19.37
C MET A 204 -2.90 -13.80 18.03
N CYS A 205 -3.61 -12.67 18.06
CA CYS A 205 -4.15 -11.97 16.91
C CYS A 205 -3.14 -10.92 16.47
N ILE A 206 -2.55 -11.08 15.29
CA ILE A 206 -1.42 -10.30 14.81
C ILE A 206 -1.89 -9.42 13.65
N ASN A 207 -1.62 -8.12 13.73
CA ASN A 207 -1.84 -7.22 12.61
C ASN A 207 -0.71 -7.41 11.57
N GLY A 208 -1.02 -8.18 10.52
CA GLY A 208 -0.05 -8.59 9.50
C GLY A 208 0.49 -7.42 8.66
N THR A 209 -0.30 -6.35 8.50
CA THR A 209 0.09 -5.18 7.68
C THR A 209 1.22 -4.37 8.28
N THR A 210 1.53 -4.54 9.58
CA THR A 210 2.58 -3.78 10.26
C THR A 210 3.97 -4.42 10.12
N LEU A 211 4.08 -5.55 9.42
CA LEU A 211 5.33 -6.28 9.21
C LEU A 211 6.10 -5.73 8.01
N ASP A 212 7.42 -5.82 8.03
CA ASP A 212 8.24 -5.33 6.91
C ASP A 212 8.10 -6.16 5.63
N GLN A 213 8.44 -5.51 4.50
CA GLN A 213 8.33 -6.10 3.18
C GLN A 213 9.08 -7.42 3.03
N LYS A 214 10.17 -7.67 3.77
CA LYS A 214 10.90 -8.93 3.65
C LYS A 214 10.04 -10.10 4.16
N ILE A 215 9.26 -9.87 5.21
CA ILE A 215 8.31 -10.87 5.74
C ILE A 215 7.11 -10.99 4.81
N LEU A 216 6.61 -9.88 4.26
CA LEU A 216 5.42 -9.85 3.39
C LEU A 216 5.69 -10.17 1.91
N ASN A 217 6.96 -10.27 1.51
CA ASN A 217 7.37 -10.54 0.13
C ASN A 217 6.67 -11.74 -0.52
N PRO A 218 6.39 -12.86 0.18
CA PRO A 218 5.67 -13.98 -0.43
C PRO A 218 4.30 -13.61 -1.02
N GLY A 219 3.62 -12.61 -0.47
CA GLY A 219 2.37 -12.09 -1.04
C GLY A 219 2.63 -11.03 -2.10
N TYR A 220 3.53 -10.08 -1.84
CA TYR A 220 3.89 -9.03 -2.81
C TYR A 220 4.45 -9.59 -4.12
N SER A 221 5.23 -10.67 -4.08
CA SER A 221 5.78 -11.31 -5.28
C SER A 221 4.70 -12.00 -6.13
N GLN A 222 3.50 -12.19 -5.59
CA GLN A 222 2.34 -12.71 -6.32
C GLN A 222 1.45 -11.60 -6.88
N GLY A 223 1.84 -10.33 -6.74
CA GLY A 223 1.02 -9.19 -7.16
C GLY A 223 -0.19 -8.96 -6.25
N LEU A 224 -0.09 -9.26 -4.95
CA LEU A 224 -1.14 -9.05 -3.95
C LEU A 224 -0.78 -7.92 -2.97
N TRP A 225 -1.77 -7.36 -2.28
CA TRP A 225 -1.62 -6.36 -1.22
C TRP A 225 -1.91 -6.97 0.14
N ALA A 226 -1.19 -6.55 1.18
CA ALA A 226 -1.51 -6.99 2.55
C ALA A 226 -2.88 -6.42 2.93
N GLN A 227 -3.80 -7.25 3.39
CA GLN A 227 -5.18 -6.81 3.64
C GLN A 227 -5.23 -5.83 4.82
N THR A 228 -5.76 -4.63 4.61
CA THR A 228 -6.08 -3.67 5.69
C THR A 228 -6.95 -4.36 6.74
N ASP A 229 -6.62 -4.17 8.02
CA ASP A 229 -7.28 -4.83 9.17
C ASP A 229 -7.20 -6.38 9.16
N GLY A 230 -6.36 -6.94 8.29
CA GLY A 230 -6.14 -8.37 8.18
C GLY A 230 -5.45 -8.97 9.40
N ILE A 231 -6.17 -9.79 10.15
CA ILE A 231 -5.67 -10.47 11.34
C ILE A 231 -5.11 -11.86 11.01
N SER A 232 -3.90 -12.12 11.48
CA SER A 232 -3.27 -13.44 11.46
C SER A 232 -3.31 -14.07 12.85
N TYR A 233 -3.36 -15.40 12.91
CA TYR A 233 -3.47 -16.14 14.17
C TYR A 233 -2.24 -17.01 14.44
N ALA A 234 -1.84 -17.09 15.69
CA ALA A 234 -0.80 -18.00 16.19
C ALA A 234 -1.05 -18.38 17.65
N LYS A 235 -0.35 -19.39 18.19
CA LYS A 235 -0.46 -19.76 19.61
C LYS A 235 0.22 -18.71 20.49
N ALA A 236 -0.48 -18.21 21.52
CA ALA A 236 0.00 -17.14 22.40
C ALA A 236 1.32 -17.47 23.11
N LYS A 237 1.58 -18.75 23.43
CA LYS A 237 2.81 -19.20 24.11
C LYS A 237 4.11 -18.95 23.31
N PHE A 238 4.02 -18.62 22.02
CA PHE A 238 5.19 -18.31 21.19
C PHE A 238 5.56 -16.82 21.20
N PHE A 239 4.94 -16.04 22.10
CA PHE A 239 5.09 -14.61 22.18
C PHE A 239 5.35 -14.18 23.62
N LYS A 240 6.20 -13.17 23.78
CA LYS A 240 6.38 -12.43 25.03
C LYS A 240 5.96 -10.98 24.82
N ARG A 241 5.27 -10.38 25.79
CA ARG A 241 4.90 -8.96 25.71
C ARG A 241 6.17 -8.10 25.77
N VAL A 242 6.22 -7.04 24.97
CA VAL A 242 7.31 -6.06 24.99
C VAL A 242 6.77 -4.65 25.14
N SER A 243 7.65 -3.71 25.48
CA SER A 243 7.31 -2.29 25.50
C SER A 243 7.02 -1.79 24.07
N HIS A 244 6.22 -0.72 23.99
CA HIS A 244 5.96 -0.03 22.73
C HIS A 244 7.30 0.41 22.11
N PRO A 245 7.59 0.03 20.84
CA PRO A 245 8.85 0.36 20.21
C PRO A 245 9.11 1.87 20.13
N ALA A 246 10.27 2.31 20.62
CA ALA A 246 10.61 3.74 20.72
C ALA A 246 10.65 4.50 19.37
N TYR A 247 10.76 3.78 18.25
CA TYR A 247 10.73 4.37 16.91
C TYR A 247 9.32 4.68 16.40
N LEU A 248 8.27 4.12 17.02
CA LEU A 248 6.91 4.36 16.60
C LEU A 248 6.36 5.69 17.15
N PRO A 249 5.34 6.27 16.48
CA PRO A 249 4.60 7.38 17.02
C PRO A 249 3.88 6.97 18.32
N LYS A 250 3.59 7.94 19.20
CA LYS A 250 2.80 7.68 20.42
C LYS A 250 1.32 7.40 20.05
N SER A 251 0.52 7.01 21.05
CA SER A 251 -0.92 6.67 20.91
C SER A 251 -1.12 5.30 20.24
N ILE A 252 -2.25 5.05 19.58
CA ILE A 252 -2.52 3.77 18.90
C ILE A 252 -1.94 3.71 17.47
N SER A 253 -1.24 4.76 17.02
CA SER A 253 -0.65 4.81 15.68
C SER A 253 0.15 3.55 15.35
N HIS A 254 -0.14 2.97 14.19
CA HIS A 254 0.52 1.76 13.69
C HIS A 254 1.78 2.06 12.88
N GLY A 255 2.21 3.34 12.83
CA GLY A 255 3.40 3.79 12.13
C GLY A 255 3.17 4.21 10.67
N ASP A 256 1.92 4.27 10.22
CA ASP A 256 1.51 4.77 8.91
C ASP A 256 1.51 6.30 8.86
N LEU A 257 2.21 6.87 7.87
CA LEU A 257 2.40 8.31 7.67
C LEU A 257 2.02 8.66 6.22
N TYR A 258 1.07 9.57 6.03
CA TYR A 258 0.58 9.98 4.72
C TYR A 258 1.09 11.38 4.37
N LEU A 259 1.62 11.56 3.16
CA LEU A 259 2.29 12.81 2.77
C LEU A 259 1.30 13.98 2.77
N GLY A 260 1.63 15.05 3.48
CA GLY A 260 0.85 16.28 3.53
C GLY A 260 0.50 16.71 4.96
N GLY A 261 -0.14 17.88 5.06
CA GLY A 261 -0.67 18.44 6.30
C GLY A 261 -2.19 18.53 6.28
N LEU A 262 -2.75 19.60 6.84
CA LEU A 262 -4.19 19.79 7.00
C LEU A 262 -4.99 19.65 5.69
N SER A 263 -4.48 20.16 4.57
CA SER A 263 -5.14 20.00 3.27
C SER A 263 -5.26 18.51 2.87
N ALA A 264 -4.24 17.70 3.12
CA ALA A 264 -4.30 16.27 2.81
C ALA A 264 -5.25 15.51 3.77
N ILE A 265 -5.35 15.95 5.04
CA ILE A 265 -6.35 15.42 5.98
C ILE A 265 -7.77 15.72 5.47
N ARG A 266 -8.03 16.95 5.00
CA ARG A 266 -9.35 17.33 4.45
C ARG A 266 -9.78 16.47 3.26
N HIS A 267 -8.84 15.96 2.47
CA HIS A 267 -9.12 15.15 1.27
C HIS A 267 -8.88 13.66 1.50
N SER A 268 -8.69 13.20 2.75
CA SER A 268 -8.25 11.81 3.02
C SER A 268 -9.26 10.73 2.59
N TYR A 269 -10.51 11.12 2.30
CA TYR A 269 -11.58 10.23 1.84
C TYR A 269 -11.77 10.23 0.32
N SER A 270 -11.36 11.31 -0.36
CA SER A 270 -11.55 11.47 -1.80
C SER A 270 -10.26 11.25 -2.59
N THR A 271 -9.09 11.40 -1.97
CA THR A 271 -7.81 11.32 -2.67
C THR A 271 -6.72 10.73 -1.78
N LEU A 272 -6.04 9.71 -2.29
CA LEU A 272 -4.86 9.17 -1.63
C LEU A 272 -3.69 10.14 -1.74
N THR A 273 -2.87 10.16 -0.69
CA THR A 273 -1.59 10.88 -0.78
C THR A 273 -0.66 10.13 -1.72
N LYS A 274 0.00 10.83 -2.65
CA LYS A 274 0.92 10.22 -3.65
C LYS A 274 2.09 9.41 -3.06
N GLN A 275 2.36 9.59 -1.77
CA GLN A 275 3.42 8.91 -1.05
C GLN A 275 2.98 8.69 0.39
N SER A 276 3.22 7.50 0.91
CA SER A 276 3.12 7.19 2.33
C SER A 276 4.43 6.57 2.83
N VAL A 277 4.62 6.62 4.14
CA VAL A 277 5.72 5.97 4.83
C VAL A 277 5.12 5.06 5.91
N GLN A 278 5.64 3.85 6.05
CA GLN A 278 5.31 2.98 7.15
C GLN A 278 6.54 2.74 8.03
N ILE A 279 6.42 3.00 9.33
CA ILE A 279 7.37 2.53 10.33
C ILE A 279 6.85 1.19 10.84
N THR A 280 7.47 0.10 10.45
CA THR A 280 6.96 -1.25 10.71
C THR A 280 7.16 -1.63 12.18
N SER A 281 6.29 -2.50 12.72
CA SER A 281 6.34 -2.97 14.12
C SER A 281 7.62 -3.72 14.45
N ASN A 282 8.33 -4.22 13.44
CA ASN A 282 9.63 -4.87 13.58
C ASN A 282 10.83 -3.99 13.17
N GLY A 283 10.63 -2.68 13.00
CA GLY A 283 11.70 -1.69 12.98
C GLY A 283 12.34 -1.45 11.61
N TYR A 284 11.52 -1.26 10.59
CA TYR A 284 11.91 -0.74 9.29
C TYR A 284 11.19 0.57 8.99
N VAL A 285 11.78 1.39 8.13
CA VAL A 285 11.11 2.52 7.49
C VAL A 285 10.88 2.15 6.04
N GLU A 286 9.62 2.11 5.62
CA GLU A 286 9.19 1.73 4.29
C GLU A 286 8.54 2.90 3.59
N VAL A 287 8.88 3.13 2.32
CA VAL A 287 8.36 4.24 1.51
C VAL A 287 7.51 3.67 0.40
N HIS A 288 6.26 4.08 0.35
CA HIS A 288 5.28 3.65 -0.63
C HIS A 288 4.99 4.81 -1.60
N GLN A 289 4.67 4.45 -2.84
CA GLN A 289 4.17 5.38 -3.84
C GLN A 289 2.75 4.96 -4.19
N ASN A 290 1.81 5.89 -4.07
CA ASN A 290 0.39 5.62 -4.26
C ASN A 290 -0.13 6.45 -5.43
N GLN A 291 -1.12 5.91 -6.13
CA GLN A 291 -1.91 6.61 -7.12
C GLN A 291 -2.97 7.44 -6.38
N PRO A 292 -3.02 8.77 -6.55
CA PRO A 292 -3.99 9.61 -5.84
C PRO A 292 -5.45 9.18 -6.01
N TRP A 293 -5.78 8.64 -7.19
CA TRP A 293 -7.11 8.13 -7.55
C TRP A 293 -7.22 6.61 -7.39
N GLY A 294 -6.22 6.00 -6.75
CA GLY A 294 -6.20 4.57 -6.47
C GLY A 294 -7.06 4.19 -5.26
N ARG A 295 -7.07 2.91 -4.92
CA ARG A 295 -7.83 2.39 -3.76
C ARG A 295 -7.02 2.50 -2.47
N PRO A 296 -7.66 2.72 -1.30
CA PRO A 296 -6.94 2.82 -0.02
C PRO A 296 -6.01 1.65 0.31
N ILE A 297 -6.27 0.46 -0.26
CA ILE A 297 -5.39 -0.69 -0.14
C ILE A 297 -3.96 -0.44 -0.66
N GLU A 298 -3.75 0.56 -1.54
CA GLU A 298 -2.42 0.92 -2.01
C GLU A 298 -1.46 1.28 -0.88
N TYR A 299 -1.97 1.82 0.23
CA TYR A 299 -1.16 2.14 1.40
C TYR A 299 -0.46 0.94 2.02
N THR A 300 -0.93 -0.29 1.78
CA THR A 300 -0.32 -1.54 2.25
C THR A 300 0.40 -2.31 1.13
N GLY A 301 0.52 -1.69 -0.05
CA GLY A 301 1.22 -2.27 -1.20
C GLY A 301 2.71 -2.42 -0.97
N LYS A 302 3.38 -3.15 -1.87
CA LYS A 302 4.83 -3.34 -1.80
C LYS A 302 5.55 -1.98 -1.77
N PRO A 303 6.38 -1.68 -0.77
CA PRO A 303 7.10 -0.42 -0.72
C PRO A 303 8.16 -0.34 -1.82
N LYS A 304 8.47 0.89 -2.25
CA LYS A 304 9.59 1.18 -3.16
C LYS A 304 10.94 1.00 -2.48
N THR A 305 10.99 1.22 -1.17
CA THR A 305 12.23 1.12 -0.38
C THR A 305 11.88 0.71 1.03
N SER A 306 12.70 -0.16 1.63
CA SER A 306 12.63 -0.51 3.05
C SER A 306 14.03 -0.46 3.66
N VAL A 307 14.17 0.28 4.75
CA VAL A 307 15.46 0.45 5.43
C VAL A 307 15.33 0.13 6.92
N LYS A 308 16.20 -0.76 7.40
CA LYS A 308 16.22 -1.17 8.80
C LYS A 308 16.60 0.00 9.72
N ILE A 309 15.84 0.18 10.79
CA ILE A 309 16.19 1.02 11.92
C ILE A 309 17.16 0.23 12.81
N LYS A 310 18.37 0.75 13.00
CA LYS A 310 19.42 0.16 13.84
C LYS A 310 19.34 0.63 15.28
N ARG A 311 18.92 1.88 15.47
CA ARG A 311 18.83 2.52 16.78
C ARG A 311 17.85 3.67 16.73
N THR A 312 17.33 4.04 17.90
CA THR A 312 16.46 5.20 18.09
C THR A 312 16.96 6.02 19.27
N ARG A 313 16.93 7.35 19.14
CA ARG A 313 17.16 8.28 20.26
C ARG A 313 16.02 9.29 20.30
N ILE A 314 15.43 9.50 21.47
CA ILE A 314 14.39 10.51 21.68
C ILE A 314 15.03 11.73 22.34
N LYS A 315 14.75 12.94 21.82
CA LYS A 315 15.12 14.22 22.43
C LYS A 315 13.93 15.18 22.27
N GLY A 316 13.25 15.49 23.38
CA GLY A 316 12.00 16.26 23.36
C GLY A 316 10.95 15.60 22.46
N HIS A 317 10.39 16.35 21.52
CA HIS A 317 9.38 15.87 20.55
C HIS A 317 9.98 15.21 19.30
N THR A 318 11.31 15.06 19.25
CA THR A 318 12.01 14.46 18.11
C THR A 318 12.49 13.05 18.42
N ARG A 319 12.13 12.10 17.55
CA ARG A 319 12.75 10.79 17.42
C ARG A 319 13.82 10.86 16.33
N TYR A 320 15.04 10.52 16.68
CA TYR A 320 16.12 10.30 15.71
C TYR A 320 16.20 8.80 15.42
N LEU A 321 15.83 8.43 14.20
CA LEU A 321 15.94 7.06 13.70
C LEU A 321 17.30 6.91 13.00
N TYR A 322 18.10 5.93 13.42
CA TYR A 322 19.40 5.67 12.82
C TYR A 322 19.27 4.49 11.88
N LEU A 323 19.25 4.81 10.58
CA LEU A 323 19.00 3.86 9.52
C LEU A 323 20.29 3.19 9.03
N ALA A 324 20.15 1.96 8.54
CA ALA A 324 21.26 1.19 7.97
C ALA A 324 21.77 1.74 6.63
N LYS A 325 20.94 2.50 5.92
CA LYS A 325 21.19 3.07 4.58
C LYS A 325 20.51 4.46 4.51
N PRO A 326 20.91 5.36 3.59
CA PRO A 326 20.17 6.59 3.38
C PRO A 326 18.76 6.26 2.87
N LEU A 327 17.77 7.06 3.26
CA LEU A 327 16.39 6.89 2.82
C LEU A 327 16.13 7.77 1.60
N THR A 328 15.99 7.17 0.42
CA THR A 328 15.84 7.88 -0.84
C THR A 328 14.64 8.84 -0.82
N GLY A 329 14.85 10.09 -1.19
CA GLY A 329 13.82 11.13 -1.20
C GLY A 329 13.51 11.74 0.17
N PHE A 330 14.34 11.48 1.19
CA PHE A 330 14.22 12.05 2.53
C PHE A 330 15.57 12.60 3.00
N LYS A 331 15.52 13.71 3.75
CA LYS A 331 16.71 14.29 4.37
C LYS A 331 17.23 13.37 5.47
N THR A 332 18.46 12.88 5.31
CA THR A 332 19.20 12.15 6.34
C THR A 332 20.55 12.81 6.59
N THR A 333 21.07 12.70 7.80
CA THR A 333 22.43 13.12 8.15
C THR A 333 23.29 11.88 8.36
N THR A 334 24.37 11.74 7.60
CA THR A 334 25.36 10.69 7.84
C THR A 334 26.05 10.93 9.19
N VAL A 335 26.12 9.90 10.03
CA VAL A 335 26.79 9.92 11.32
C VAL A 335 27.64 8.65 11.49
N ARG A 336 28.60 8.68 12.41
CA ARG A 336 29.39 7.50 12.81
C ARG A 336 28.97 7.02 14.20
N TYR A 337 28.88 5.71 14.37
CA TYR A 337 28.62 5.05 15.65
C TYR A 337 29.48 3.80 15.76
N HIS A 338 30.41 3.77 16.71
CA HIS A 338 31.46 2.73 16.82
C HIS A 338 32.13 2.41 15.48
N GLY A 339 32.58 3.45 14.77
CA GLY A 339 33.26 3.32 13.47
C GLY A 339 32.33 2.98 12.28
N LYS A 340 31.07 2.62 12.50
CA LYS A 340 30.12 2.29 11.42
C LYS A 340 29.29 3.51 11.02
N HIS A 341 29.07 3.66 9.71
CA HIS A 341 28.16 4.67 9.18
C HIS A 341 26.71 4.32 9.50
N GLN A 342 25.95 5.31 9.94
CA GLN A 342 24.49 5.28 10.08
C GLN A 342 23.91 6.56 9.49
N TYR A 343 22.63 6.50 9.13
CA TYR A 343 21.93 7.62 8.51
C TYR A 343 20.85 8.08 9.46
N ARG A 344 21.09 9.21 10.11
CA ARG A 344 20.17 9.79 11.09
C ARG A 344 19.03 10.50 10.37
N LEU A 345 17.82 10.02 10.58
CA LEU A 345 16.57 10.59 10.11
C LEU A 345 15.83 11.25 11.29
N ALA A 346 15.40 12.49 11.11
CA ALA A 346 14.59 13.18 12.10
C ALA A 346 13.10 12.90 11.88
N PHE A 347 12.42 12.46 12.93
CA PHE A 347 10.99 12.25 13.00
C PHE A 347 10.41 13.07 14.17
N VAL A 348 9.78 14.19 13.85
CA VAL A 348 9.34 15.21 14.80
C VAL A 348 7.82 15.19 14.90
N ASN A 349 7.29 15.09 16.12
CA ASN A 349 5.88 15.37 16.37
C ASN A 349 5.68 16.89 16.47
N GLN A 350 4.88 17.46 15.57
CA GLN A 350 4.66 18.91 15.53
C GLN A 350 3.68 19.41 16.61
N GLN A 351 3.13 18.49 17.41
CA GLN A 351 2.12 18.76 18.44
C GLN A 351 0.86 19.43 17.88
N LYS A 352 0.58 19.20 16.59
CA LYS A 352 -0.66 19.59 15.91
C LYS A 352 -1.52 18.35 15.77
N THR A 353 -2.66 18.36 16.42
CA THR A 353 -3.63 17.26 16.40
C THR A 353 -4.95 17.77 15.81
N TYR A 354 -5.58 16.94 15.00
CA TYR A 354 -6.86 17.25 14.37
C TYR A 354 -7.84 16.09 14.54
N THR A 355 -9.11 16.41 14.68
CA THR A 355 -10.21 15.46 14.61
C THR A 355 -10.94 15.61 13.28
N VAL A 356 -11.45 14.49 12.78
CA VAL A 356 -12.20 14.40 11.53
C VAL A 356 -13.50 13.69 11.81
N THR A 357 -14.59 14.32 11.40
CA THR A 357 -15.94 13.77 11.44
C THR A 357 -16.40 13.58 10.00
N ILE A 358 -16.86 12.38 9.68
CA ILE A 358 -17.42 12.08 8.37
C ILE A 358 -18.89 12.53 8.40
N PRO A 359 -19.36 13.38 7.48
CA PRO A 359 -20.77 13.67 7.33
C PRO A 359 -21.52 12.36 7.02
N SER A 360 -22.50 12.02 7.84
CA SER A 360 -23.28 10.79 7.74
C SER A 360 -24.64 11.05 8.36
N ASP A 361 -25.68 10.45 7.78
CA ASP A 361 -27.03 10.47 8.36
C ASP A 361 -27.12 9.64 9.65
N ASP A 362 -26.08 8.85 9.94
CA ASP A 362 -25.87 8.12 11.20
C ASP A 362 -25.00 8.94 12.16
N ASP A 363 -25.61 9.41 13.26
CA ASP A 363 -24.98 10.19 14.33
C ASP A 363 -23.91 9.43 15.12
N LYS A 364 -23.74 8.11 14.91
CA LYS A 364 -22.82 7.26 15.69
C LYS A 364 -21.47 6.99 15.04
N LEU A 365 -21.10 7.64 13.95
CA LEU A 365 -19.82 7.36 13.29
C LEU A 365 -18.61 7.77 14.14
N PRO A 366 -17.60 6.90 14.27
CA PRO A 366 -16.44 7.19 15.12
C PRO A 366 -15.61 8.36 14.57
N MET A 367 -15.28 9.31 15.46
CA MET A 367 -14.42 10.44 15.15
C MET A 367 -12.97 9.97 15.01
N SER A 368 -12.34 10.28 13.87
CA SER A 368 -10.94 9.92 13.62
C SER A 368 -10.00 11.02 14.11
N CYS A 369 -8.89 10.66 14.75
CA CYS A 369 -7.91 11.60 15.29
C CYS A 369 -6.58 11.46 14.55
N TYR A 370 -5.98 12.57 14.14
CA TYR A 370 -4.74 12.61 13.38
C TYR A 370 -3.70 13.54 14.00
N GLY A 371 -2.44 13.13 13.95
CA GLY A 371 -1.30 13.97 14.32
C GLY A 371 -0.47 14.37 13.11
N VAL A 372 -0.01 15.62 13.07
CA VAL A 372 0.92 16.11 12.04
C VAL A 372 2.37 15.97 12.50
N MET A 373 3.19 15.49 11.59
CA MET A 373 4.57 15.09 11.81
C MET A 373 5.50 15.75 10.78
N SER A 374 6.74 16.00 11.16
CA SER A 374 7.83 16.22 10.19
C SER A 374 8.69 14.96 10.13
N PHE A 375 8.91 14.42 8.93
CA PHE A 375 9.66 13.19 8.71
C PHE A 375 10.65 13.40 7.56
N GLY A 376 11.95 13.45 7.88
CA GLY A 376 13.00 13.64 6.86
C GLY A 376 12.85 14.91 6.04
N GLY A 377 12.37 16.01 6.65
CA GLY A 377 12.20 17.31 6.00
C GLY A 377 10.88 17.48 5.24
N LYS A 378 9.96 16.51 5.34
CA LYS A 378 8.62 16.54 4.73
C LYS A 378 7.54 16.50 5.80
N THR A 379 6.38 17.06 5.50
CA THR A 379 5.22 17.01 6.41
C THR A 379 4.36 15.80 6.09
N PHE A 380 3.97 15.07 7.13
CA PHE A 380 3.06 13.92 7.06
C PHE A 380 1.98 14.05 8.12
N PHE A 381 0.87 13.35 7.93
CA PHE A 381 -0.08 13.07 9.00
C PHE A 381 -0.16 11.56 9.28
N THR A 382 -0.53 11.18 10.50
CA THR A 382 -0.73 9.79 10.91
C THR A 382 -1.99 9.69 11.76
N SER A 383 -2.69 8.55 11.67
CA SER A 383 -3.80 8.27 12.57
C SER A 383 -3.29 8.04 14.00
N TYR A 384 -3.93 8.70 14.96
CA TYR A 384 -3.82 8.41 16.38
C TYR A 384 -4.93 7.50 16.88
N GLY A 385 -5.85 7.07 16.00
CA GLY A 385 -6.95 6.18 16.31
C GLY A 385 -8.32 6.81 16.05
N LYS A 386 -9.34 6.10 16.50
CA LYS A 386 -10.74 6.52 16.45
C LYS A 386 -11.29 6.61 17.88
N VAL A 387 -12.16 7.58 18.12
CA VAL A 387 -12.99 7.66 19.32
C VAL A 387 -14.39 7.22 18.93
N PHE A 388 -14.89 6.21 19.62
CA PHE A 388 -16.28 5.79 19.50
C PHE A 388 -17.09 6.61 20.51
N TYR A 389 -18.29 7.03 20.11
CA TYR A 389 -19.24 7.61 21.06
C TYR A 389 -19.62 6.49 22.06
N ASP A 390 -19.57 6.80 23.36
CA ASP A 390 -20.02 5.87 24.38
C ASP A 390 -21.54 5.63 24.19
N ASP A 391 -21.98 4.37 24.17
CA ASP A 391 -23.41 4.00 24.26
C ASP A 391 -23.93 4.21 25.69
#